data_AF-A0A1E4SJ53-F1
#
_entry.id   AF-A0A1E4SJ53-F1
#
_cell.length_a   1.000
_cell.length_b   1.000
_cell.length_c   1.000
_cell.angle_alpha   90.00
_cell.angle_beta   90.00
_cell.angle_gamma   90.00
#
_symmetry.space_group_name_H-M   'P 1'
#
loop_
_entity.id
_entity.type
_entity.pdbx_description
1 polymer ?
#
loop_
_entity_poly.entity_id
_entity_poly.type
_entity_poly.pdbx_seq_one_letter_code
_entity_poly.pdbx_strand_id
1 'polypeptide(L)'
;LWEFLIPFFTPFITNDIHFYYGFVFTGCLIFSFFFVYFFVYETKGLSLEEVDELYASGIQPWKSSGWVPPSHDSMAHTTGFASEAKPSGEHV
;
A
#
# COMPACT_ATOMS: atom_id res chain seq x y z
N LEU A 1 14.23 16.79 -8.69
CA LEU A 1 13.54 17.73 -7.77
C LEU A 1 13.21 17.08 -6.42
N TRP A 2 12.61 15.88 -6.40
CA TRP A 2 12.23 15.17 -5.18
C TRP A 2 13.39 14.95 -4.17
N GLU A 3 14.54 14.43 -4.63
CA GLU A 3 15.71 14.14 -3.78
C GLU A 3 16.44 15.38 -3.24
N PHE A 4 16.06 16.59 -3.64
CA PHE A 4 16.71 17.84 -3.22
C PHE A 4 16.10 18.44 -1.95
N LEU A 5 14.79 18.22 -1.72
CA LEU A 5 14.03 18.94 -0.70
C LEU A 5 14.50 18.59 0.72
N ILE A 6 14.76 17.31 1.00
CA ILE A 6 15.20 16.87 2.33
C ILE A 6 16.56 17.48 2.72
N PRO A 7 17.64 17.33 1.93
CA PRO A 7 18.93 17.92 2.31
C PRO A 7 18.92 19.46 2.28
N PHE A 8 18.04 20.09 1.50
CA PHE A 8 17.89 21.56 1.49
C PHE A 8 17.25 22.10 2.78
N PHE A 9 16.19 21.46 3.30
CA PHE A 9 15.50 21.93 4.51
C PHE A 9 16.15 21.48 5.81
N THR A 10 16.82 20.33 5.81
CA THR A 10 17.49 19.77 7.01
C THR A 10 18.40 20.76 7.75
N PRO A 11 19.29 21.56 7.10
CA PRO A 11 20.15 22.51 7.82
C PRO A 11 19.38 23.68 8.45
N PHE A 12 18.31 24.16 7.82
CA PHE A 12 17.48 25.23 8.39
C PHE A 12 16.78 24.76 9.67
N ILE A 13 16.19 23.57 9.63
CA ILE A 13 15.48 23.00 10.77
C ILE A 13 16.46 22.68 11.90
N THR A 14 17.60 22.06 11.59
CA THR A 14 18.60 21.68 12.59
C THR A 14 19.24 22.91 13.28
N ASN A 15 19.28 24.07 12.61
CA ASN A 15 19.72 25.32 13.24
C ASN A 15 18.75 25.78 14.35
N ASP A 16 17.45 25.68 14.10
CA ASP A 16 16.41 26.17 15.04
C ASP A 16 16.15 25.21 16.20
N ILE A 17 16.22 23.89 15.96
CA ILE A 17 15.84 22.87 16.96
C ILE A 17 17.00 21.94 17.39
N HIS A 18 18.19 22.12 16.83
CA HIS A 18 19.40 21.37 17.19
C HIS A 18 19.16 19.84 17.26
N PHE A 19 19.54 19.20 18.37
CA PHE A 19 19.41 17.76 18.58
C PHE A 19 17.95 17.27 18.58
N TYR A 20 16.97 18.14 18.84
CA TYR A 20 15.56 17.75 18.85
C TYR A 20 15.05 17.34 17.46
N TYR A 21 15.76 17.68 16.38
CA TYR A 21 15.46 17.20 15.03
C TYR A 21 15.43 15.67 14.95
N GLY A 22 16.23 14.97 15.77
CA GLY A 22 16.18 13.51 15.85
C GLY A 22 14.81 12.97 16.22
N PHE A 23 14.07 13.64 17.12
CA PHE A 23 12.72 13.21 17.51
C PHE A 23 11.70 13.42 16.39
N VAL A 24 11.86 14.44 15.56
CA VAL A 24 11.04 14.63 14.35
C VAL A 24 11.24 13.46 13.40
N PHE A 25 12.49 13.08 13.16
CA PHE A 25 12.82 11.93 12.31
C PHE A 25 12.25 10.62 12.88
N THR A 26 12.40 10.39 14.19
CA THR A 26 11.78 9.24 14.86
C THR A 26 10.26 9.24 14.75
N GLY A 27 9.60 10.41 14.88
CA GLY A 27 8.16 10.54 14.69
C GLY A 27 7.71 10.14 13.28
N CYS A 28 8.43 10.60 12.25
CA CYS A 28 8.18 10.20 10.87
C CYS A 28 8.38 8.69 10.66
N LEU A 29 9.42 8.09 11.24
CA LEU A 29 9.66 6.66 11.14
C LEU A 29 8.55 5.83 11.81
N ILE A 30 8.10 6.23 13.00
CA ILE A 30 7.01 5.57 13.71
C ILE A 30 5.72 5.66 12.87
N PHE A 31 5.40 6.84 12.35
CA PHE A 31 4.25 7.02 11.47
C PHE A 31 4.34 6.12 10.23
N SER A 32 5.48 6.11 9.55
CA SER A 32 5.72 5.26 8.38
C SER A 32 5.58 3.77 8.70
N PHE A 33 6.05 3.33 9.88
CA PHE A 33 5.89 1.94 10.32
C PHE A 33 4.41 1.55 10.41
N PHE A 34 3.58 2.37 11.06
CA PHE A 34 2.14 2.11 11.16
C PHE A 34 1.48 2.16 9.79
N PHE A 35 1.81 3.15 8.97
CA PHE A 35 1.27 3.27 7.61
C PHE A 35 1.55 2.02 6.78
N VAL A 36 2.80 1.55 6.75
CA VAL A 36 3.18 0.34 6.00
C VAL A 36 2.46 -0.89 6.55
N TYR A 37 2.39 -1.05 7.87
CA TYR A 37 1.73 -2.21 8.48
C TYR A 37 0.23 -2.30 8.16
N PHE A 38 -0.49 -1.18 8.15
CA PHE A 38 -1.93 -1.17 7.97
C PHE A 38 -2.40 -1.02 6.53
N PHE A 39 -1.59 -0.45 5.63
CA PHE A 39 -2.06 -0.07 4.29
C PHE A 39 -1.26 -0.68 3.13
N VAL A 40 -0.08 -1.26 3.38
CA VAL A 40 0.78 -1.77 2.29
C VAL A 40 0.71 -3.29 2.23
N TYR A 41 0.29 -3.81 1.08
CA TYR A 41 0.29 -5.24 0.77
C TYR A 41 1.66 -5.72 0.30
N GLU A 42 1.97 -6.99 0.56
CA GLU A 42 3.17 -7.63 0.02
C GLU A 42 2.96 -7.98 -1.46
N THR A 43 3.66 -7.29 -2.35
CA THR A 43 3.54 -7.47 -3.81
C THR A 43 4.74 -8.15 -4.45
N LYS A 44 5.70 -8.65 -3.66
CA LYS A 44 6.95 -9.21 -4.18
C LYS A 44 6.68 -10.52 -4.91
N GLY A 45 7.12 -10.59 -6.17
CA GLY A 45 7.03 -11.81 -6.99
C GLY A 45 5.66 -12.04 -7.62
N LEU A 46 4.76 -11.05 -7.54
CA LEU A 46 3.48 -11.03 -8.25
C LEU A 46 3.59 -10.27 -9.57
N SER A 47 2.82 -10.68 -10.57
CA SER A 47 2.60 -9.92 -11.81
C SER A 47 1.69 -8.71 -11.56
N LEU A 48 1.59 -7.81 -12.53
CA LEU A 48 0.77 -6.60 -12.39
C LEU A 48 -0.73 -6.95 -12.26
N GLU A 49 -1.17 -8.00 -12.95
CA GLU A 49 -2.52 -8.54 -12.89
C GLU A 49 -2.81 -9.21 -11.53
N GLU A 50 -1.85 -9.97 -11.01
CA GLU A 50 -1.98 -10.61 -9.69
C GLU A 50 -2.00 -9.57 -8.56
N VAL A 51 -1.30 -8.45 -8.71
CA VAL A 51 -1.38 -7.32 -7.79
C VAL A 51 -2.78 -6.70 -7.82
N ASP A 52 -3.36 -6.49 -8.99
CA ASP A 52 -4.73 -5.95 -9.10
C ASP A 52 -5.75 -6.86 -8.40
N GLU A 53 -5.65 -8.18 -8.62
CA GLU A 53 -6.48 -9.18 -7.93
C GLU A 53 -6.23 -9.21 -6.41
N LEU A 54 -4.98 -9.06 -5.97
CA LEU A 54 -4.64 -8.97 -4.55
C LEU A 54 -5.36 -7.80 -3.87
N TYR A 55 -5.39 -6.63 -4.52
CA TYR A 55 -6.12 -5.46 -4.03
C TYR A 55 -7.65 -5.67 -4.10
N ALA A 56 -8.16 -6.41 -5.07
CA ALA A 56 -9.58 -6.76 -5.20
C ALA A 56 -10.05 -7.81 -4.17
N SER A 57 -9.14 -8.69 -3.70
CA SER A 57 -9.46 -9.81 -2.82
C SER A 57 -9.96 -9.43 -1.42
N GLY A 58 -9.81 -8.15 -1.02
CA GLY A 58 -10.30 -7.63 0.25
C GLY A 58 -9.62 -8.20 1.49
N ILE A 59 -8.48 -8.89 1.33
CA ILE A 59 -7.70 -9.40 2.46
C ILE A 59 -7.03 -8.24 3.21
N GLN A 60 -6.69 -8.44 4.48
CA GLN A 60 -5.99 -7.40 5.24
C GLN A 60 -4.51 -7.36 4.86
N PRO A 61 -3.86 -6.17 4.77
CA PRO A 61 -2.46 -6.03 4.37
C PRO A 61 -1.48 -6.91 5.15
N TRP A 62 -1.64 -7.02 6.47
CA TRP A 62 -0.79 -7.87 7.32
C TRP A 62 -0.99 -9.39 7.13
N LYS A 63 -2.00 -9.83 6.37
CA LYS A 63 -2.21 -11.23 5.98
C LYS A 63 -1.81 -11.51 4.53
N SER A 64 -1.38 -10.50 3.79
CA SER A 64 -1.07 -10.60 2.36
C SER A 64 0.11 -11.54 2.04
N SER A 65 1.06 -11.72 2.96
CA SER A 65 2.23 -12.59 2.75
C SER A 65 1.90 -14.06 2.47
N GLY A 66 0.71 -14.54 2.88
CA GLY A 66 0.26 -15.91 2.64
C GLY A 66 -0.72 -16.04 1.48
N TRP A 67 -1.02 -14.95 0.78
CA TRP A 67 -1.94 -14.97 -0.35
C TRP A 67 -1.29 -15.64 -1.56
N VAL A 68 -2.05 -16.52 -2.21
CA VAL A 68 -1.62 -17.25 -3.40
C VAL A 68 -2.52 -16.84 -4.56
N PRO A 69 -1.94 -16.45 -5.71
CA PRO A 69 -2.72 -16.01 -6.85
C PRO A 69 -3.65 -17.13 -7.36
N PRO A 70 -4.92 -16.81 -7.70
CA PRO A 70 -5.83 -17.74 -8.36
C PRO A 70 -5.28 -18.17 -9.73
N SER A 71 -5.80 -19.27 -10.31
CA SER A 71 -5.41 -19.67 -11.65
C SER A 71 -5.75 -18.59 -12.69
N HIS A 72 -4.95 -18.49 -13.74
CA HIS A 72 -5.12 -17.48 -14.80
C HIS A 72 -6.50 -17.51 -15.45
N ASP A 73 -7.09 -18.70 -15.62
CA ASP A 73 -8.46 -18.87 -16.11
C ASP A 73 -9.50 -18.28 -15.13
N SER A 74 -9.27 -18.40 -13.82
CA SER A 74 -10.16 -17.83 -12.80
C SER A 74 -10.06 -16.31 -12.73
N MET A 75 -8.85 -15.75 -12.92
CA MET A 75 -8.62 -14.30 -12.97
C MET A 75 -9.24 -13.65 -14.22
N ALA A 76 -9.20 -14.33 -15.37
CA ALA A 76 -9.80 -13.85 -16.62
C ALA A 76 -11.33 -13.63 -16.51
N HIS A 77 -12.00 -14.39 -15.65
CA HIS A 77 -13.45 -14.27 -15.40
C HIS A 77 -13.81 -13.35 -14.23
N THR A 78 -12.83 -12.94 -13.40
CA THR A 78 -13.03 -12.21 -12.13
C THR A 78 -12.54 -10.76 -12.22
N THR A 79 -12.37 -10.20 -13.43
CA THR A 79 -12.02 -8.77 -13.57
C THR A 79 -13.03 -7.91 -12.81
N GLY A 80 -12.56 -7.24 -11.75
CA GLY A 80 -13.36 -6.53 -10.75
C GLY A 80 -14.24 -5.39 -11.27
N PHE A 81 -14.22 -5.09 -12.56
CA PHE A 81 -15.20 -4.21 -13.19
C PHE A 81 -16.64 -4.74 -13.15
N ALA A 82 -16.86 -6.05 -12.97
CA ALA A 82 -18.20 -6.64 -12.96
C ALA A 82 -18.87 -6.68 -11.57
N SER A 83 -18.10 -6.58 -10.48
CA SER A 83 -18.64 -6.69 -9.11
C SER A 83 -19.34 -5.42 -8.64
N GLU A 84 -19.09 -4.28 -9.29
CA GLU A 84 -19.70 -2.98 -8.92
C GLU A 84 -20.99 -2.67 -9.70
N ALA A 85 -21.45 -3.56 -10.58
CA ALA A 85 -22.59 -3.30 -11.49
C ALA A 85 -23.78 -4.26 -11.39
N LYS A 86 -23.88 -5.14 -10.40
CA LYS A 86 -25.13 -5.92 -10.21
C LYS A 86 -25.69 -5.78 -8.81
N PRO A 87 -26.69 -4.91 -8.59
CA PRO A 87 -27.51 -5.02 -7.40
C PRO A 87 -28.14 -6.42 -7.40
N SER A 88 -28.01 -7.09 -6.26
CA SER A 88 -28.60 -8.38 -5.97
C SER A 88 -30.11 -8.36 -6.28
N GLY A 89 -30.53 -9.11 -7.30
CA GLY A 89 -31.93 -9.40 -7.57
C GLY A 89 -32.36 -9.27 -9.02
N GLU A 90 -32.09 -10.30 -9.83
CA GLU A 90 -33.11 -10.78 -10.77
C GLU A 90 -32.83 -12.27 -11.05
N HIS A 91 -33.71 -13.10 -10.47
CA HIS A 91 -33.77 -14.53 -10.64
C HIS A 91 -35.14 -14.82 -11.24
N VAL A 92 -35.31 -14.55 -12.54
CA VAL A 92 -36.27 -15.16 -13.48
C VAL A 92 -35.98 -14.71 -14.91
#